data_AF-A0A7K5J667-F1
#
_entry.id   AF-A0A7K5J667-F1
#
_cell.length_a   1.000
_cell.length_b   1.000
_cell.length_c   1.000
_cell.angle_alpha   90.00
_cell.angle_beta   90.00
_cell.angle_gamma   90.00
#
_symmetry.space_group_name_H-M   'P 1'
#
loop_
_entity.id
_entity.type
_entity.pdbx_description
1 polymer ?
#
loop_
_entity_poly.entity_id
_entity_poly.type
_entity_poly.pdbx_seq_one_letter_code
_entity_poly.pdbx_strand_id
1 'polypeptide(L)'
;LFQLRAHMYQARGLIAADSTGLSDPFAKVTFTSRCQTTKIISQTLSPTWNQTLLFNSIVLHGDKEEIAQFPPEVVIELYDDDAVGKAEYIGSTVAAPVVKLAHQNYEPPKLCYHPVHCGSLSGGDLLATLELLEIPESDPDRLPPLDPPDIGQIYPVPANIRPVLSKYRVEVLFWGVRELKKVQLLSVDRPQVLIECAGKGVKSSVIQSYKKNPNFTGLADWFEVELPENELLHPPLSICVVDWRAFGRSTLVGTHTINCLKQFLCKTP
;
A
#
# COMPACT_ATOMS: atom_id res chain seq x y z
N LEU A 1 -21.41 -3.15 -23.93
CA LEU A 1 -21.12 -3.88 -22.68
C LEU A 1 -19.70 -3.53 -22.27
N PHE A 2 -19.40 -3.43 -20.97
CA PHE A 2 -18.06 -3.07 -20.49
C PHE A 2 -17.57 -4.05 -19.42
N GLN A 3 -16.25 -4.10 -19.23
CA GLN A 3 -15.58 -4.68 -18.06
C GLN A 3 -14.78 -3.58 -17.38
N LEU A 4 -15.01 -3.35 -16.09
CA LEU A 4 -14.10 -2.52 -15.29
C LEU A 4 -13.06 -3.45 -14.63
N ARG A 5 -11.80 -3.07 -14.75
CA ARG A 5 -10.69 -3.67 -14.02
C ARG A 5 -10.13 -2.62 -13.08
N ALA A 6 -10.13 -2.94 -11.78
CA ALA A 6 -9.49 -2.09 -10.78
C ALA A 6 -8.17 -2.74 -10.35
N HIS A 7 -7.04 -2.17 -10.79
CA HIS A 7 -5.70 -2.64 -10.48
C HIS A 7 -5.22 -1.97 -9.18
N MET A 8 -5.49 -2.65 -8.07
CA MET A 8 -5.19 -2.21 -6.71
C MET A 8 -3.78 -2.67 -6.33
N TYR A 9 -2.79 -1.78 -6.39
CA TYR A 9 -1.40 -2.17 -6.21
C TYR A 9 -0.94 -2.06 -4.75
N GLN A 10 -0.84 -0.85 -4.20
CA GLN A 10 -0.44 -0.62 -2.81
C GLN A 10 -1.12 0.62 -2.23
N ALA A 11 -1.06 0.80 -0.92
CA ALA A 11 -1.29 2.08 -0.27
C ALA A 11 -0.13 2.43 0.67
N ARG A 12 -0.03 3.70 1.09
CA ARG A 12 0.99 4.17 2.03
C ARG A 12 0.45 5.23 2.97
N GLY A 13 1.03 5.29 4.16
CA GLY A 13 0.71 6.31 5.16
C GLY A 13 -0.74 6.29 5.60
N LEU A 14 -1.36 5.10 5.67
CA LEU A 14 -2.73 4.96 6.15
C LEU A 14 -2.85 5.40 7.62
N ILE A 15 -4.06 5.81 8.01
CA ILE A 15 -4.37 6.09 9.41
C ILE A 15 -4.27 4.78 10.20
N ALA A 16 -3.60 4.82 11.35
CA ALA A 16 -3.62 3.72 12.31
C ALA A 16 -4.96 3.74 13.05
N ALA A 17 -5.77 2.71 12.86
CA ALA A 17 -7.02 2.52 13.58
C ALA A 17 -6.82 1.65 14.85
N ASP A 18 -5.84 0.74 14.84
CA ASP A 18 -5.55 -0.09 16.01
C ASP A 18 -4.85 0.63 17.16
N SER A 19 -5.10 0.11 18.37
CA SER A 19 -4.30 0.41 19.57
C SER A 19 -2.81 0.05 19.45
N THR A 20 -2.47 -0.80 18.47
CA THR A 20 -1.09 -1.17 18.13
C THR A 20 -0.36 -0.08 17.35
N GLY A 21 -1.07 0.95 16.86
CA GLY A 21 -0.52 1.96 15.97
C GLY A 21 -0.33 1.47 14.53
N LEU A 22 -0.96 0.35 14.15
CA LEU A 22 -1.02 -0.21 12.81
C LEU A 22 -2.51 -0.39 12.40
N SER A 23 -2.75 -1.12 11.33
CA SER A 23 -4.07 -1.53 10.85
C SER A 23 -3.95 -2.84 10.08
N ASP A 24 -5.07 -3.52 9.86
CA ASP A 24 -5.29 -4.64 8.97
C ASP A 24 -6.07 -4.19 7.70
N PRO A 25 -5.47 -3.35 6.83
CA PRO A 25 -6.21 -2.66 5.77
C PRO A 25 -6.70 -3.55 4.61
N PHE A 26 -7.90 -3.24 4.12
CA PHE A 26 -8.42 -3.67 2.81
C PHE A 26 -9.13 -2.51 2.08
N ALA A 27 -9.18 -2.60 0.75
CA ALA A 27 -9.91 -1.65 -0.08
C ALA A 27 -11.23 -2.27 -0.57
N LYS A 28 -12.29 -1.47 -0.54
CA LYS A 28 -13.61 -1.76 -1.09
C LYS A 28 -13.83 -0.85 -2.29
N VAL A 29 -13.92 -1.45 -3.48
CA VAL A 29 -14.10 -0.74 -4.75
C VAL A 29 -15.56 -0.88 -5.16
N THR A 30 -16.23 0.25 -5.32
CA THR A 30 -17.62 0.34 -5.74
C THR A 30 -17.70 1.04 -7.08
N PHE A 31 -18.37 0.39 -8.03
CA PHE A 31 -18.66 0.95 -9.34
C PHE A 31 -20.06 0.57 -9.78
N THR A 32 -20.86 1.56 -10.16
CA THR A 32 -22.29 1.40 -10.45
C THR A 32 -23.04 0.75 -9.27
N SER A 33 -23.67 -0.41 -9.47
CA SER A 33 -24.38 -1.17 -8.46
C SER A 33 -23.57 -2.34 -7.87
N ARG A 34 -22.27 -2.41 -8.16
CA ARG A 34 -21.41 -3.55 -7.80
C ARG A 34 -20.27 -3.12 -6.88
N CYS A 35 -19.85 -4.05 -6.03
CA CYS A 35 -18.79 -3.85 -5.06
C CYS A 35 -17.90 -5.10 -5.00
N GLN A 36 -16.59 -4.90 -4.91
CA GLN A 36 -15.60 -5.94 -4.62
C GLN A 36 -14.58 -5.44 -3.62
N THR A 37 -13.91 -6.35 -2.91
CA THR A 37 -12.90 -6.02 -1.91
C THR A 37 -11.56 -6.67 -2.24
N THR A 38 -10.47 -6.02 -1.89
CA THR A 38 -9.14 -6.65 -1.88
C THR A 38 -9.02 -7.62 -0.71
N LYS A 39 -7.93 -8.40 -0.70
CA LYS A 39 -7.51 -9.11 0.52
C LYS A 39 -7.20 -8.12 1.65
N ILE A 40 -7.30 -8.61 2.87
CA ILE A 40 -6.83 -7.94 4.08
C ILE A 40 -5.34 -8.22 4.22
N ILE A 41 -4.55 -7.18 4.53
CA ILE A 41 -3.12 -7.32 4.86
C ILE A 41 -2.95 -6.90 6.31
N SER A 42 -2.51 -7.82 7.16
CA SER A 42 -2.44 -7.53 8.60
C SER A 42 -1.26 -6.65 9.00
N GLN A 43 -1.46 -5.84 10.03
CA GLN A 43 -0.49 -5.08 10.81
C GLN A 43 0.44 -4.22 9.95
N THR A 44 -0.15 -3.39 9.09
CA THR A 44 0.60 -2.45 8.25
C THR A 44 -0.18 -1.18 7.94
N LEU A 45 0.52 -0.07 7.84
CA LEU A 45 0.00 1.19 7.30
C LEU A 45 0.39 1.39 5.82
N SER A 46 1.00 0.36 5.20
CA SER A 46 1.52 0.41 3.85
C SER A 46 1.32 -0.92 3.11
N PRO A 47 0.05 -1.35 2.95
CA PRO A 47 -0.26 -2.64 2.36
C PRO A 47 0.11 -2.68 0.87
N THR A 48 0.62 -3.83 0.42
CA THR A 48 0.75 -4.16 -1.00
C THR A 48 -0.19 -5.31 -1.33
N TRP A 49 -1.32 -4.98 -1.97
CA TRP A 49 -2.29 -6.00 -2.40
C TRP A 49 -1.83 -6.69 -3.67
N ASN A 50 -1.35 -5.90 -4.65
CA ASN A 50 -1.03 -6.35 -6.01
C ASN A 50 -2.17 -7.19 -6.60
N GLN A 51 -3.39 -6.67 -6.57
CA GLN A 51 -4.62 -7.38 -6.90
C GLN A 51 -5.46 -6.62 -7.93
N THR A 52 -5.97 -7.34 -8.91
CA THR A 52 -6.95 -6.84 -9.88
C THR A 52 -8.35 -7.32 -9.48
N LEU A 53 -9.29 -6.39 -9.34
CA LEU A 53 -10.71 -6.67 -9.13
C LEU A 53 -11.45 -6.56 -10.47
N LEU A 54 -12.26 -7.57 -10.80
CA LEU A 54 -12.90 -7.72 -12.12
C LEU A 54 -14.41 -7.57 -12.03
N PHE A 55 -14.91 -6.47 -12.59
CA PHE A 55 -16.34 -6.20 -12.70
C PHE A 55 -16.79 -6.51 -14.13
N ASN A 56 -17.30 -7.72 -14.33
CA ASN A 56 -17.66 -8.23 -15.66
C ASN A 56 -19.06 -7.78 -16.10
N SER A 57 -19.32 -7.69 -17.40
CA SER A 57 -20.68 -7.50 -17.94
C SER A 57 -21.41 -6.28 -17.36
N ILE A 58 -20.74 -5.14 -17.35
CA ILE A 58 -21.30 -3.86 -16.93
C ILE A 58 -22.07 -3.25 -18.10
N VAL A 59 -23.33 -2.93 -17.87
CA VAL A 59 -24.17 -2.24 -18.84
C VAL A 59 -24.15 -0.76 -18.50
N LEU A 60 -23.54 0.03 -19.38
CA LEU A 60 -23.62 1.48 -19.36
C LEU A 60 -24.49 1.91 -20.54
N HIS A 61 -25.43 2.80 -20.26
CA HIS A 61 -26.33 3.37 -21.26
C HIS A 61 -25.82 4.74 -21.66
N GLY A 62 -25.92 5.08 -22.95
CA GLY A 62 -25.45 6.34 -23.50
C GLY A 62 -24.60 6.14 -24.76
N ASP A 63 -24.14 7.25 -25.30
CA ASP A 63 -23.17 7.26 -26.39
C ASP A 63 -21.78 6.80 -25.89
N LYS A 64 -21.08 5.98 -26.68
CA LYS A 64 -19.84 5.33 -26.22
C LYS A 64 -18.69 6.32 -26.14
N GLU A 65 -18.66 7.28 -27.05
CA GLU A 65 -17.68 8.35 -27.11
C GLU A 65 -17.89 9.32 -25.96
N GLU A 66 -19.15 9.63 -25.60
CA GLU A 66 -19.47 10.41 -24.40
C GLU A 66 -19.03 9.68 -23.11
N ILE A 67 -19.30 8.37 -22.99
CA ILE A 67 -18.83 7.55 -21.87
C ILE A 67 -17.29 7.56 -21.80
N ALA A 68 -16.61 7.50 -22.95
CA ALA A 68 -15.16 7.54 -22.98
C ALA A 68 -14.59 8.89 -22.52
N GLN A 69 -15.30 9.98 -22.79
CA GLN A 69 -14.90 11.33 -22.38
C GLN A 69 -15.24 11.62 -20.91
N PHE A 70 -16.38 11.12 -20.43
CA PHE A 70 -16.91 11.37 -19.09
C PHE A 70 -17.38 10.06 -18.44
N PRO A 71 -16.44 9.14 -18.12
CA PRO A 71 -16.82 7.88 -17.52
C PRO A 71 -17.42 8.08 -16.13
N PRO A 72 -18.35 7.20 -15.70
CA PRO A 72 -18.77 7.16 -14.31
C PRO A 72 -17.55 6.96 -13.39
N GLU A 73 -17.55 7.66 -12.26
CA GLU A 73 -16.44 7.55 -11.31
C GLU A 73 -16.53 6.27 -10.48
N VAL A 74 -15.37 5.78 -10.07
CA VAL A 74 -15.22 4.64 -9.17
C VAL A 74 -14.95 5.16 -7.76
N VAL A 75 -15.72 4.69 -6.79
CA VAL A 75 -15.52 5.01 -5.37
C VAL A 75 -14.65 3.92 -4.75
N ILE A 76 -13.59 4.34 -4.07
CA ILE A 76 -12.67 3.43 -3.39
C ILE A 76 -12.62 3.81 -1.92
N GLU A 77 -13.07 2.91 -1.07
CA GLU A 77 -13.08 3.07 0.38
C GLU A 77 -12.03 2.14 1.00
N LEU A 78 -11.30 2.62 2.00
CA LEU A 78 -10.34 1.85 2.76
C LEU A 78 -10.86 1.64 4.18
N TYR A 79 -10.70 0.42 4.66
CA TYR A 79 -11.14 0.00 5.98
C TYR A 79 -10.05 -0.80 6.68
N ASP A 80 -10.13 -0.79 8.01
CA ASP A 80 -9.38 -1.64 8.91
C ASP A 80 -10.26 -2.83 9.33
N ASP A 81 -9.81 -4.08 9.11
CA ASP A 81 -10.55 -5.28 9.50
C ASP A 81 -10.05 -5.84 10.84
N ASP A 82 -10.63 -5.36 11.94
CA ASP A 82 -10.33 -5.88 13.26
C ASP A 82 -10.91 -7.29 13.43
N ALA A 83 -10.13 -8.19 14.05
CA ALA A 83 -10.56 -9.56 14.37
C ALA A 83 -11.86 -9.63 15.22
N VAL A 84 -12.25 -8.54 15.89
CA VAL A 84 -13.48 -8.43 16.67
C VAL A 84 -14.14 -7.08 16.43
N GLY A 85 -15.16 -7.05 15.58
CA GLY A 85 -15.99 -5.85 15.42
C GLY A 85 -16.50 -5.65 14.01
N LYS A 86 -16.95 -4.42 13.75
CA LYS A 86 -17.22 -3.93 12.40
C LYS A 86 -15.97 -3.24 11.91
N ALA A 87 -15.57 -3.50 10.67
CA ALA A 87 -14.44 -2.84 10.05
C ALA A 87 -14.51 -1.30 10.21
N GLU A 88 -13.40 -0.71 10.66
CA GLU A 88 -13.28 0.72 10.91
C GLU A 88 -12.93 1.46 9.62
N TYR A 89 -13.50 2.65 9.41
CA TYR A 89 -13.30 3.41 8.18
C TYR A 89 -12.01 4.22 8.24
N ILE A 90 -11.08 3.95 7.31
CA ILE A 90 -9.80 4.65 7.20
C ILE A 90 -9.93 5.89 6.32
N GLY A 91 -10.71 5.82 5.24
CA GLY A 91 -10.87 6.92 4.30
C GLY A 91 -11.35 6.48 2.94
N SER A 92 -11.52 7.42 2.02
CA SER A 92 -11.89 7.11 0.64
C SER A 92 -11.25 8.05 -0.36
N THR A 93 -11.32 7.63 -1.62
CA THR A 93 -10.99 8.44 -2.78
C THR A 93 -11.94 8.09 -3.93
N VAL A 94 -11.97 8.95 -4.94
CA VAL A 94 -12.78 8.77 -6.14
C VAL A 94 -11.87 8.93 -7.34
N ALA A 95 -12.00 8.04 -8.31
CA ALA A 95 -11.16 8.05 -9.50
C ALA A 95 -11.96 7.68 -10.76
N ALA A 96 -11.72 8.41 -11.83
CA ALA A 96 -12.24 8.08 -13.15
C ALA A 96 -11.39 6.97 -13.80
N PRO A 97 -12.01 5.94 -14.40
CA PRO A 97 -11.28 4.92 -15.12
C PRO A 97 -10.78 5.42 -16.48
N VAL A 98 -9.66 4.88 -16.94
CA VAL A 98 -9.21 5.03 -18.32
C VAL A 98 -10.11 4.19 -19.21
N VAL A 99 -10.90 4.83 -20.07
CA VAL A 99 -11.83 4.11 -20.94
C VAL A 99 -11.13 3.64 -22.20
N LYS A 100 -11.38 2.39 -22.59
CA LYS A 100 -10.94 1.83 -23.86
C LYS A 100 -12.10 1.29 -24.68
N LEU A 101 -12.36 1.95 -25.80
CA LEU A 101 -13.37 1.49 -26.76
C LEU A 101 -12.81 0.39 -27.66
N ALA A 102 -13.70 -0.48 -28.14
CA ALA A 102 -13.36 -1.69 -28.89
C ALA A 102 -12.63 -1.40 -30.20
N HIS A 103 -12.82 -0.23 -30.81
CA HIS A 103 -12.16 0.15 -32.05
C HIS A 103 -10.72 0.64 -31.85
N GLN A 104 -10.29 0.88 -30.61
CA GLN A 104 -8.99 1.47 -30.30
C GLN A 104 -7.94 0.41 -29.93
N ASN A 105 -6.67 0.66 -30.23
CA ASN A 105 -5.56 -0.23 -29.85
C ASN A 105 -5.27 -0.16 -28.35
N TYR A 106 -5.26 -1.30 -27.66
CA TYR A 106 -5.01 -1.36 -26.22
C TYR A 106 -3.64 -0.78 -25.81
N GLU A 107 -3.64 0.04 -24.78
CA GLU A 107 -2.44 0.52 -24.10
C GLU A 107 -2.63 0.34 -22.59
N PRO A 108 -1.67 -0.27 -21.87
CA PRO A 108 -1.82 -0.51 -20.44
C PRO A 108 -1.89 0.81 -19.67
N PRO A 109 -2.85 0.97 -18.74
CA PRO A 109 -2.93 2.15 -17.92
C PRO A 109 -1.75 2.22 -16.94
N LYS A 110 -1.34 3.44 -16.57
CA LYS A 110 -0.25 3.66 -15.61
C LYS A 110 -0.80 3.74 -14.20
N LEU A 111 -0.07 3.17 -13.24
CA LEU A 111 -0.32 3.36 -11.81
C LEU A 111 -0.11 4.82 -11.41
N CYS A 112 -1.03 5.37 -10.62
CA CYS A 112 -0.94 6.70 -10.07
C CYS A 112 -1.43 6.74 -8.61
N TYR A 113 -0.90 7.70 -7.85
CA TYR A 113 -1.34 7.91 -6.47
C TYR A 113 -2.63 8.73 -6.44
N HIS A 114 -3.59 8.23 -5.69
CA HIS A 114 -4.86 8.85 -5.37
C HIS A 114 -4.86 9.19 -3.88
N PRO A 115 -4.96 10.48 -3.50
CA PRO A 115 -5.00 10.87 -2.10
C PRO A 115 -6.30 10.36 -1.46
N VAL A 116 -6.18 9.77 -0.29
CA VAL A 116 -7.27 9.22 0.50
C VAL A 116 -7.63 10.22 1.60
N HIS A 117 -8.92 10.39 1.86
CA HIS A 117 -9.41 11.33 2.87
C HIS A 117 -10.40 10.68 3.84
N CYS A 118 -10.25 11.01 5.13
CA CYS A 118 -11.20 10.69 6.18
C CYS A 118 -11.79 11.99 6.72
N GLY A 119 -12.91 12.42 6.14
CA GLY A 119 -13.42 13.77 6.36
C GLY A 119 -12.39 14.83 5.92
N SER A 120 -11.92 15.65 6.85
CA SER A 120 -10.87 16.65 6.60
C SER A 120 -9.45 16.14 6.82
N LEU A 121 -9.28 14.90 7.30
CA LEU A 121 -7.98 14.30 7.59
C LEU A 121 -7.46 13.57 6.36
N SER A 122 -6.14 13.60 6.15
CA SER A 122 -5.48 12.72 5.17
C SER A 122 -5.51 11.28 5.69
N GLY A 123 -6.04 10.38 4.87
CA GLY A 123 -6.10 8.94 5.09
C GLY A 123 -4.95 8.15 4.45
N GLY A 124 -3.92 8.84 3.95
CA GLY A 124 -2.82 8.28 3.18
C GLY A 124 -2.95 8.43 1.66
N ASP A 125 -2.16 7.68 0.91
CA ASP A 125 -2.23 7.64 -0.55
C ASP A 125 -2.44 6.20 -1.05
N LEU A 126 -3.31 6.02 -2.04
CA LEU A 126 -3.54 4.75 -2.74
C LEU A 126 -2.85 4.77 -4.10
N LEU A 127 -1.96 3.81 -4.38
CA LEU A 127 -1.41 3.58 -5.71
C LEU A 127 -2.25 2.54 -6.46
N ALA A 128 -3.04 3.01 -7.43
CA ALA A 128 -3.92 2.17 -8.21
C ALA A 128 -4.11 2.75 -9.62
N THR A 129 -4.67 1.93 -10.51
CA THR A 129 -5.20 2.40 -11.78
C THR A 129 -6.44 1.61 -12.16
N LEU A 130 -7.35 2.25 -12.88
CA LEU A 130 -8.67 1.72 -13.19
C LEU A 130 -8.85 1.81 -14.71
N GLU A 131 -9.30 0.73 -15.33
CA GLU A 131 -9.62 0.74 -16.76
C GLU A 131 -11.02 0.21 -17.02
N LEU A 132 -11.74 0.86 -17.93
CA LEU A 132 -13.08 0.50 -18.36
C LEU A 132 -13.03 0.09 -19.83
N LEU A 133 -13.10 -1.21 -20.08
CA LEU A 133 -12.89 -1.79 -21.40
C LEU A 133 -14.23 -2.12 -22.03
N GLU A 134 -14.48 -1.61 -23.24
CA GLU A 134 -15.63 -2.03 -24.04
C GLU A 134 -15.44 -3.48 -24.49
N ILE A 135 -16.46 -4.31 -24.24
CA ILE A 135 -16.52 -5.69 -24.72
C ILE A 135 -17.21 -5.67 -26.09
N PRO A 136 -16.51 -6.03 -27.18
CA PRO A 136 -17.13 -6.15 -28.50
C PRO A 136 -18.15 -7.30 -28.50
N GLU A 137 -19.33 -7.07 -29.09
CA GLU A 137 -20.36 -8.12 -29.19
C GLU A 137 -19.93 -9.28 -30.09
N SER A 138 -19.11 -9.00 -31.11
CA SER A 138 -18.63 -9.99 -32.07
C SER A 138 -17.48 -10.86 -31.54
N ASP A 139 -16.73 -10.36 -30.55
CA ASP A 139 -15.52 -11.01 -30.03
C ASP A 139 -15.32 -10.65 -28.55
N PRO A 140 -16.00 -11.34 -27.63
CA PRO A 140 -15.88 -11.11 -26.19
C PRO A 140 -14.46 -11.38 -25.65
N ASP A 141 -13.67 -12.21 -26.34
CA ASP A 141 -12.33 -12.62 -25.94
C ASP A 141 -11.25 -11.62 -26.35
N ARG A 142 -11.61 -10.55 -27.08
CA ARG A 142 -10.68 -9.48 -27.52
C ARG A 142 -10.10 -8.64 -26.38
N LEU A 143 -10.60 -8.81 -25.15
CA LEU A 143 -10.08 -8.08 -24.00
C LEU A 143 -8.59 -8.43 -23.76
N PRO A 144 -7.79 -7.48 -23.24
CA PRO A 144 -6.39 -7.74 -22.92
C PRO A 144 -6.28 -8.93 -21.96
N PRO A 145 -5.35 -9.87 -22.20
CA PRO A 145 -5.24 -11.06 -21.39
C PRO A 145 -4.89 -10.69 -19.94
N LEU A 146 -5.36 -11.52 -19.00
CA LEU A 146 -5.00 -11.45 -17.59
C LEU A 146 -4.15 -12.67 -17.26
N ASP A 147 -3.19 -12.48 -16.35
CA ASP A 147 -2.51 -13.60 -15.71
C ASP A 147 -3.56 -14.48 -14.99
N PRO A 148 -3.38 -15.81 -14.96
CA PRO A 148 -4.29 -16.69 -14.25
C PRO A 148 -4.33 -16.32 -12.75
N PRO A 149 -5.49 -16.48 -12.10
CA PRO A 149 -5.60 -16.18 -10.68
C PRO A 149 -4.79 -17.18 -9.86
N ASP A 150 -4.39 -16.76 -8.67
CA ASP A 150 -3.77 -17.66 -7.69
C ASP A 150 -4.77 -18.64 -7.07
N ILE A 151 -4.30 -19.46 -6.13
CA ILE A 151 -5.13 -20.47 -5.43
C ILE A 151 -6.31 -19.82 -4.69
N GLY A 152 -6.19 -18.56 -4.27
CA GLY A 152 -7.23 -17.78 -3.62
C GLY A 152 -8.18 -17.08 -4.58
N GLN A 153 -8.15 -17.38 -5.89
CA GLN A 153 -8.90 -16.68 -6.94
C GLN A 153 -8.52 -15.19 -7.05
N ILE A 154 -7.32 -14.82 -6.62
CA ILE A 154 -6.81 -13.45 -6.70
C ILE A 154 -6.09 -13.28 -8.04
N TYR A 155 -6.58 -12.36 -8.86
CA TYR A 155 -5.89 -11.94 -10.08
C TYR A 155 -4.79 -10.95 -9.70
N PRO A 156 -3.51 -11.18 -10.04
CA PRO A 156 -2.48 -10.19 -9.81
C PRO A 156 -2.67 -8.96 -10.71
N VAL A 157 -2.01 -7.85 -10.38
CA VAL A 157 -1.89 -6.75 -11.36
C VAL A 157 -1.04 -7.23 -12.55
N PRO A 158 -1.48 -7.05 -13.80
CA PRO A 158 -0.74 -7.45 -14.99
C PRO A 158 0.71 -6.94 -15.01
N ALA A 159 1.64 -7.76 -15.50
CA ALA A 159 3.07 -7.45 -15.50
C ALA A 159 3.44 -6.13 -16.22
N ASN A 160 2.69 -5.77 -17.26
CA ASN A 160 2.85 -4.53 -18.04
C ASN A 160 2.30 -3.27 -17.34
N ILE A 161 1.51 -3.43 -16.28
CA ILE A 161 1.01 -2.33 -15.43
C ILE A 161 1.84 -2.22 -14.15
N ARG A 162 2.36 -3.35 -13.64
CA ARG A 162 3.22 -3.39 -12.46
C ARG A 162 4.47 -2.51 -12.66
N PRO A 163 4.99 -1.89 -11.60
CA PRO A 163 6.25 -1.17 -11.67
C PRO A 163 7.38 -2.15 -12.03
N VAL A 164 8.28 -1.70 -12.91
CA VAL A 164 9.55 -2.40 -13.15
C VAL A 164 10.40 -2.25 -11.90
N LEU A 165 10.91 -3.36 -11.39
CA LEU A 165 11.70 -3.39 -10.15
C LEU A 165 13.20 -3.49 -10.47
N SER A 166 13.99 -2.77 -9.70
CA SER A 166 15.45 -2.85 -9.68
C SER A 166 15.92 -3.21 -8.27
N LYS A 167 17.09 -3.85 -8.17
CA LYS A 167 17.69 -4.18 -6.87
C LYS A 167 18.35 -2.94 -6.26
N TYR A 168 18.02 -2.68 -5.01
CA TYR A 168 18.64 -1.65 -4.19
C TYR A 168 19.21 -2.27 -2.92
N ARG A 169 20.23 -1.62 -2.37
CA ARG A 169 20.74 -1.88 -1.02
C ARG A 169 20.39 -0.71 -0.13
N VAL A 170 19.64 -0.98 0.94
CA VAL A 170 19.33 0.02 1.96
C VAL A 170 20.32 -0.17 3.10
N GLU A 171 21.19 0.82 3.30
CA GLU A 171 22.14 0.87 4.41
C GLU A 171 21.59 1.77 5.52
N VAL A 172 21.60 1.28 6.76
CA VAL A 172 21.08 1.98 7.92
C VAL A 172 22.18 2.17 8.94
N LEU A 173 22.36 3.41 9.40
CA LEU A 173 23.26 3.74 10.51
C LEU A 173 22.46 3.92 11.81
N PHE A 174 22.71 3.04 12.79
CA PHE A 174 22.04 3.05 14.08
C PHE A 174 22.88 3.77 15.12
N TRP A 175 22.63 5.06 15.35
CA TRP A 175 23.39 5.84 16.33
C TRP A 175 22.80 5.71 17.74
N GLY A 176 21.53 6.07 17.89
CA GLY A 176 20.84 6.04 19.16
C GLY A 176 19.44 6.62 19.06
N VAL A 177 18.70 6.54 20.15
CA VAL A 177 17.35 7.10 20.30
C VAL A 177 17.36 8.11 21.45
N ARG A 178 16.51 9.13 21.42
CA ARG A 178 16.43 10.17 22.46
C ARG A 178 14.98 10.54 22.72
N GLU A 179 14.74 11.13 23.88
CA GLU A 179 13.45 11.69 24.29
C GLU A 179 12.25 10.73 24.14
N LEU A 180 12.49 9.43 24.32
CA LEU A 180 11.43 8.43 24.26
C LEU A 180 10.39 8.66 25.35
N LYS A 181 9.12 8.76 24.94
CA LYS A 181 7.98 8.94 25.84
C LYS A 181 7.68 7.67 26.63
N LYS A 182 7.06 7.84 27.79
CA LYS A 182 6.54 6.71 28.59
C LYS A 182 5.42 6.02 27.84
N VAL A 183 5.35 4.70 27.94
CA VAL A 183 4.28 3.89 27.34
C VAL A 183 3.60 3.08 28.41
N GLN A 184 2.27 3.18 28.48
CA GLN A 184 1.45 2.58 29.54
C GLN A 184 1.97 2.95 30.94
N LEU A 185 2.26 4.25 31.14
CA LEU A 185 2.82 4.83 32.38
C LEU A 185 4.24 4.36 32.76
N LEU A 186 4.83 3.41 32.02
CA LEU A 186 6.17 2.88 32.26
C LEU A 186 7.22 3.61 31.42
N SER A 187 8.40 3.79 32.00
CA SER A 187 9.54 4.38 31.28
C SER A 187 10.19 3.33 30.38
N VAL A 188 10.59 3.75 29.19
CA VAL A 188 11.38 2.92 28.26
C VAL A 188 12.78 2.72 28.82
N ASP A 189 13.30 1.49 28.73
CA ASP A 189 14.65 1.17 29.22
C ASP A 189 15.47 0.29 28.26
N ARG A 190 14.82 -0.57 27.46
CA ARG A 190 15.51 -1.47 26.54
C ARG A 190 15.02 -1.34 25.10
N PRO A 191 15.21 -0.17 24.46
CA PRO A 191 14.70 0.06 23.12
C PRO A 191 15.47 -0.72 22.04
N GLN A 192 14.74 -1.10 21.00
CA GLN A 192 15.24 -1.64 19.74
C GLN A 192 14.52 -0.94 18.57
N VAL A 193 15.24 -0.66 17.50
CA VAL A 193 14.69 -0.09 16.26
C VAL A 193 14.55 -1.19 15.22
N LEU A 194 13.41 -1.22 14.55
CA LEU A 194 13.12 -2.06 13.41
C LEU A 194 12.95 -1.16 12.19
N ILE A 195 13.66 -1.47 11.11
CA ILE A 195 13.55 -0.79 9.83
C ILE A 195 12.96 -1.77 8.83
N GLU A 196 11.92 -1.37 8.12
CA GLU A 196 11.29 -2.20 7.10
C GLU A 196 10.94 -1.37 5.86
N CYS A 197 11.16 -1.94 4.69
CA CYS A 197 10.72 -1.41 3.40
C CYS A 197 10.39 -2.59 2.48
N ALA A 198 9.21 -2.57 1.86
CA ALA A 198 8.73 -3.63 0.95
C ALA A 198 8.85 -5.06 1.53
N GLY A 199 8.56 -5.24 2.82
CA GLY A 199 8.64 -6.54 3.52
C GLY A 199 10.05 -7.07 3.76
N LYS A 200 11.08 -6.25 3.51
CA LYS A 200 12.49 -6.52 3.85
C LYS A 200 12.96 -5.52 4.88
N GLY A 201 13.95 -5.87 5.69
CA GLY A 201 14.35 -4.99 6.77
C GLY A 201 15.49 -5.50 7.64
N VAL A 202 15.89 -4.67 8.59
CA VAL A 202 16.94 -4.94 9.58
C VAL A 202 16.49 -4.46 10.95
N LYS A 203 17.11 -5.01 12.01
CA LYS A 203 16.85 -4.62 13.39
C LYS A 203 18.15 -4.16 14.05
N SER A 204 18.09 -3.09 14.82
CA SER A 204 19.22 -2.65 15.63
C SER A 204 19.55 -3.67 16.73
N SER A 205 20.71 -3.51 17.35
CA SER A 205 20.97 -4.09 18.68
C SER A 205 19.95 -3.57 19.70
N VAL A 206 19.67 -4.36 20.74
CA VAL A 206 18.87 -3.89 21.89
C VAL A 206 19.76 -3.06 22.82
N ILE A 207 19.36 -1.82 23.08
CA ILE A 207 19.99 -1.01 24.14
C ILE A 207 19.69 -1.67 25.48
N GLN A 208 20.72 -1.92 26.31
CA GLN A 208 20.52 -2.64 27.58
C GLN A 208 20.05 -1.75 28.73
N SER A 209 20.36 -0.45 28.69
CA SER A 209 19.83 0.55 29.63
C SER A 209 19.86 1.93 28.99
N TYR A 210 18.69 2.37 28.52
CA TYR A 210 18.47 3.65 27.86
C TYR A 210 18.86 4.83 28.74
N LYS A 211 18.60 4.74 30.06
CA LYS A 211 18.96 5.79 31.02
C LYS A 211 20.47 5.98 31.16
N LYS A 212 21.25 4.91 31.00
CA LYS A 212 22.72 4.95 31.14
C LYS A 212 23.41 5.27 29.82
N ASN A 213 23.00 4.59 28.75
CA ASN A 213 23.56 4.79 27.42
C ASN A 213 22.47 4.62 26.36
N PRO A 214 22.00 5.72 25.77
CA PRO A 214 20.95 5.70 24.76
C PRO A 214 21.46 5.41 23.32
N ASN A 215 22.68 4.89 23.15
CA ASN A 215 23.27 4.53 21.85
C ASN A 215 23.25 3.02 21.59
N PHE A 216 23.11 2.65 20.32
CA PHE A 216 23.19 1.26 19.87
C PHE A 216 24.65 0.78 19.82
N THR A 217 24.87 -0.52 19.97
CA THR A 217 26.21 -1.13 19.85
C THR A 217 26.53 -1.58 18.43
N GLY A 218 25.52 -2.04 17.68
CA GLY A 218 25.62 -2.25 16.24
C GLY A 218 25.32 -0.95 15.51
N LEU A 219 26.35 -0.35 14.88
CA LEU A 219 26.25 1.00 14.30
C LEU A 219 25.77 1.01 12.85
N ALA A 220 25.86 -0.11 12.14
CA ALA A 220 25.45 -0.20 10.75
C ALA A 220 24.92 -1.60 10.45
N ASP A 221 23.87 -1.66 9.66
CA ASP A 221 23.36 -2.87 9.03
C ASP A 221 22.74 -2.53 7.68
N TRP A 222 22.41 -3.53 6.88
CA TRP A 222 21.84 -3.33 5.56
C TRP A 222 20.98 -4.49 5.11
N PHE A 223 20.13 -4.24 4.12
CA PHE A 223 19.38 -5.27 3.43
C PHE A 223 19.22 -4.96 1.94
N GLU A 224 19.06 -6.01 1.15
CA GLU A 224 18.66 -5.91 -0.26
C GLU A 224 17.14 -5.86 -0.37
N VAL A 225 16.65 -5.02 -1.28
CA VAL A 225 15.23 -4.85 -1.56
C VAL A 225 15.04 -4.52 -3.04
N GLU A 226 13.95 -5.02 -3.63
CA GLU A 226 13.55 -4.69 -4.99
C GLU A 226 12.56 -3.52 -4.93
N LEU A 227 12.92 -2.39 -5.53
CA LEU A 227 12.09 -1.18 -5.55
C LEU A 227 11.79 -0.78 -6.99
N PRO A 228 10.65 -0.10 -7.24
CA PRO A 228 10.34 0.45 -8.55
C PRO A 228 11.47 1.32 -9.12
N GLU A 229 11.78 1.19 -10.41
CA GLU A 229 12.73 2.11 -11.07
C GLU A 229 12.21 3.56 -11.07
N ASN A 230 10.89 3.71 -11.12
CA ASN A 230 10.26 5.00 -10.91
C ASN A 230 10.24 5.33 -9.41
N GLU A 231 11.16 6.20 -8.99
CA GLU A 231 11.33 6.65 -7.60
C GLU A 231 10.04 7.17 -6.95
N LEU A 232 9.09 7.70 -7.74
CA LEU A 232 7.80 8.18 -7.22
C LEU A 232 6.94 7.05 -6.65
N LEU A 233 7.11 5.84 -7.18
CA LEU A 233 6.36 4.64 -6.82
C LEU A 233 7.02 3.85 -5.68
N HIS A 234 8.16 4.32 -5.16
CA HIS A 234 8.83 3.65 -4.06
C HIS A 234 7.86 3.47 -2.87
N PRO A 235 7.77 2.26 -2.31
CA PRO A 235 7.06 2.04 -1.06
C PRO A 235 7.74 2.84 0.06
N PRO A 236 6.99 3.18 1.12
CA PRO A 236 7.57 3.85 2.26
C PRO A 236 8.56 2.95 3.01
N LEU A 237 9.45 3.59 3.77
CA LEU A 237 10.29 2.91 4.76
C LEU A 237 9.75 3.22 6.16
N SER A 238 9.43 2.17 6.90
CA SER A 238 8.90 2.22 8.25
C SER A 238 10.02 2.08 9.28
N ILE A 239 9.97 2.90 10.31
CA ILE A 239 10.88 2.90 11.46
C ILE A 239 10.03 2.68 12.71
N CYS A 240 10.19 1.54 13.35
CA CYS A 240 9.45 1.18 14.56
C CYS A 240 10.40 1.07 15.75
N VAL A 241 10.08 1.73 16.85
CA VAL A 241 10.82 1.60 18.11
C VAL A 241 10.02 0.76 19.08
N VAL A 242 10.59 -0.31 19.60
CA VAL A 242 9.97 -1.16 20.63
C VAL A 242 10.82 -1.18 21.88
N ASP A 243 10.20 -1.32 23.04
CA ASP A 243 10.86 -1.49 24.34
C ASP A 243 10.74 -2.95 24.79
N TRP A 244 11.86 -3.63 25.01
CA TRP A 244 11.91 -5.01 25.49
C TRP A 244 11.74 -5.08 27.00
N ARG A 245 10.68 -5.76 27.43
CA ARG A 245 10.30 -5.95 28.83
C ARG A 245 10.59 -7.38 29.28
N ALA A 246 10.26 -7.67 30.53
CA ALA A 246 10.43 -9.00 31.10
C ALA A 246 9.70 -10.08 30.28
N PHE A 247 10.21 -11.32 30.36
CA PHE A 247 9.61 -12.50 29.72
C PHE A 247 9.48 -12.40 28.19
N GLY A 248 10.38 -11.68 27.53
CA GLY A 248 10.40 -11.58 26.06
C GLY A 248 9.21 -10.82 25.47
N ARG A 249 8.50 -10.02 26.28
CA ARG A 249 7.45 -9.13 25.78
C ARG A 249 8.07 -7.85 25.28
N SER A 250 7.58 -7.33 24.16
CA SER A 250 7.92 -5.99 23.69
C SER A 250 6.69 -5.09 23.68
N THR A 251 6.89 -3.80 23.81
CA THR A 251 5.82 -2.80 23.67
C THR A 251 6.26 -1.75 22.66
N LEU A 252 5.37 -1.39 21.72
CA LEU A 252 5.64 -0.33 20.76
C LEU A 252 5.81 1.01 21.51
N VAL A 253 6.90 1.70 21.22
CA VAL A 253 7.22 3.04 21.74
C VAL A 253 6.78 4.13 20.79
N GLY A 254 7.00 3.91 19.49
CA GLY A 254 6.57 4.83 18.45
C GLY A 254 6.95 4.32 17.07
N THR A 255 6.32 4.92 16.06
CA THR A 255 6.54 4.64 14.65
C THR A 255 6.86 5.93 13.91
N HIS A 256 7.60 5.82 12.83
CA HIS A 256 7.83 6.89 11.87
C HIS A 256 7.92 6.30 10.47
N THR A 257 7.39 7.02 9.49
CA THR A 257 7.33 6.55 8.11
C THR A 257 7.98 7.57 7.18
N ILE A 258 8.92 7.10 6.38
CA ILE A 258 9.54 7.87 5.30
C ILE A 258 8.79 7.53 4.02
N ASN A 259 7.92 8.43 3.56
CA ASN A 259 7.08 8.21 2.38
C ASN A 259 7.81 8.37 1.04
N CYS A 260 8.99 8.96 1.04
CA CYS A 260 9.78 9.21 -0.17
C CYS A 260 11.26 8.94 0.08
N LEU A 261 11.80 7.93 -0.61
CA LEU A 261 13.20 7.52 -0.46
C LEU A 261 14.17 8.31 -1.34
N LYS A 262 13.65 9.18 -2.22
CA LYS A 262 14.43 9.91 -3.23
C LYS A 262 15.63 10.66 -2.65
N GLN A 263 15.47 11.27 -1.48
CA GLN A 263 16.54 12.04 -0.82
C GLN A 263 17.67 11.17 -0.27
N PHE A 264 17.48 9.85 -0.17
CA PHE A 264 18.46 8.89 0.34
C PHE A 264 19.15 8.11 -0.78
N LEU A 265 18.80 8.38 -2.05
CA LEU A 265 19.39 7.68 -3.18
C LEU A 265 20.83 8.13 -3.38
N CYS A 266 21.75 7.21 -3.11
CA CYS A 266 23.15 7.34 -3.50
C CYS A 266 23.34 6.66 -4.86
N LYS A 267 23.51 7.45 -5.92
CA LYS A 267 23.95 6.91 -7.21
C LYS A 267 25.46 6.74 -7.11
N THR A 268 25.94 5.50 -7.24
CA THR A 268 27.37 5.28 -7.48
C THR A 268 27.78 6.10 -8.70
N PRO A 269 28.87 6.89 -8.60
CA PRO A 269 29.35 7.73 -9.69
C PRO A 269 29.71 6.93 -10.96
#